data_AF-A0A453S9Y0-F1
#
_entry.id   AF-A0A453S9Y0-F1
#
_cell.length_a   1.000
_cell.length_b   1.000
_cell.length_c   1.000
_cell.angle_alpha   90.00
_cell.angle_beta   90.00
_cell.angle_gamma   90.00
#
_symmetry.space_group_name_H-M   'P 1'
#
loop_
_entity.id
_entity.type
_entity.pdbx_description
1 polymer ?
#
loop_
_entity_poly.entity_id
_entity_poly.type
_entity_poly.pdbx_seq_one_letter_code
_entity_poly.pdbx_strand_id
1 'polypeptide(L)'
;MPGSHNDINVLQRSPLFGRLTKGNAPPCHYIVNGHEYNTDYYLVDGIYPPWATVVSTISNAVGRKKAHFAQRQEAARKDVERHLEFWRPIWQLFVDLLNNGIRKPFGG
;
A
#
# COMPACT_ATOMS: atom_id res chain seq x y z
N MET A 1 22.87 -9.21 1.95
CA MET A 1 21.72 -9.86 1.28
C MET A 1 21.11 -8.87 0.30
N PRO A 2 21.21 -9.08 -1.02
CA PRO A 2 20.67 -8.16 -2.01
C PRO A 2 19.27 -8.62 -2.43
N GLY A 3 18.23 -7.89 -2.02
CA GLY A 3 16.86 -8.20 -2.42
C GLY A 3 15.76 -7.46 -1.64
N SER A 4 16.05 -6.99 -0.42
CA SER A 4 15.05 -6.38 0.48
C SER A 4 14.79 -4.88 0.26
N HIS A 5 15.30 -4.29 -0.82
CA HIS A 5 15.15 -2.86 -1.12
C HIS A 5 14.65 -2.61 -2.56
N ASN A 6 14.19 -3.66 -3.24
CA ASN A 6 13.80 -3.56 -4.64
C ASN A 6 12.47 -2.78 -4.79
N ASP A 7 11.56 -2.98 -3.87
CA ASP A 7 10.33 -2.21 -3.68
C ASP A 7 10.62 -0.72 -3.45
N ILE A 8 11.52 -0.35 -2.53
CA ILE A 8 11.89 1.06 -2.30
C ILE A 8 12.50 1.70 -3.55
N ASN A 9 13.39 0.98 -4.26
CA ASN A 9 13.97 1.44 -5.52
C ASN A 9 12.92 1.60 -6.63
N VAL A 10 11.94 0.71 -6.71
CA VAL A 10 10.82 0.80 -7.66
C VAL A 10 9.93 2.00 -7.33
N LEU A 11 9.63 2.23 -6.05
CA LEU A 11 8.83 3.37 -5.61
C LEU A 11 9.55 4.69 -5.87
N GLN A 12 10.83 4.81 -5.55
CA GLN A 12 11.61 6.03 -5.82
C GLN A 12 11.69 6.38 -7.31
N ARG A 13 11.61 5.38 -8.19
CA ARG A 13 11.61 5.57 -9.65
C ARG A 13 10.23 5.87 -10.23
N SER A 14 9.16 5.72 -9.44
CA SER A 14 7.80 6.03 -9.87
C SER A 14 7.54 7.55 -9.81
N PRO A 15 7.16 8.20 -10.93
CA PRO A 15 6.83 9.62 -10.93
C PRO A 15 5.67 9.98 -10.00
N LEU A 16 4.73 9.05 -9.80
CA LEU A 16 3.62 9.20 -8.86
C LEU A 16 4.13 9.28 -7.42
N PHE A 17 5.03 8.37 -7.06
CA PHE A 17 5.59 8.33 -5.72
C PHE A 17 6.58 9.49 -5.46
N GLY A 18 7.29 9.94 -6.50
CA GLY A 18 8.11 11.16 -6.44
C GLY A 18 7.31 12.43 -6.10
N ARG A 19 6.02 12.48 -6.43
CA ARG A 19 5.11 13.57 -6.01
C ARG A 19 4.67 13.40 -4.56
N LEU A 20 4.32 12.17 -4.17
CA LEU A 20 3.92 11.83 -2.80
C LEU A 20 5.03 12.13 -1.78
N THR A 21 6.27 11.71 -2.08
CA THR A 21 7.43 11.98 -1.21
C THR A 21 7.71 13.47 -1.01
N LYS A 22 7.31 14.33 -1.96
CA LYS A 22 7.39 15.79 -1.89
C LYS A 22 6.18 16.45 -1.20
N GLY A 23 5.24 15.66 -0.65
CA GLY A 23 4.03 16.18 0.00
C GLY A 23 2.89 16.50 -0.96
N ASN A 24 3.03 16.20 -2.25
CA ASN A 24 2.02 16.47 -3.26
C ASN A 24 1.12 15.22 -3.42
N ALA A 25 0.32 14.96 -2.38
CA ALA A 25 -0.74 13.96 -2.40
C ALA A 25 -2.00 14.51 -3.10
N PRO A 26 -2.85 13.63 -3.65
CA PRO A 26 -4.17 14.03 -4.10
C PRO A 26 -4.93 14.74 -2.96
N PRO A 27 -5.71 15.78 -3.28
CA PRO A 27 -6.59 16.39 -2.29
C PRO A 27 -7.66 15.37 -1.92
N CYS A 28 -7.85 15.15 -0.63
CA CYS A 28 -8.99 14.41 -0.11
C CYS A 28 -9.54 15.15 1.09
N HIS A 29 -10.84 15.06 1.30
CA HIS A 29 -11.51 15.78 2.38
C HIS A 29 -12.18 14.78 3.31
N TYR A 30 -11.66 14.66 4.53
CA TYR A 30 -12.22 13.80 5.57
C TYR A 30 -12.08 14.43 6.95
N ILE A 31 -12.98 14.07 7.85
CA ILE A 31 -13.02 14.60 9.22
C ILE A 31 -12.67 13.46 10.19
N VAL A 32 -11.61 13.63 10.98
CA VAL A 32 -11.26 12.71 12.07
C VAL A 32 -11.30 13.49 13.38
N ASN A 33 -12.10 13.02 14.34
CA ASN A 33 -12.26 13.66 15.64
C ASN A 33 -12.60 15.17 15.56
N GLY A 34 -13.38 15.59 14.54
CA GLY A 34 -13.73 17.00 14.34
C GLY A 34 -12.64 17.86 13.69
N HIS A 35 -11.48 17.27 13.38
CA HIS A 35 -10.44 17.92 12.58
C HIS A 35 -10.62 17.56 11.11
N GLU A 36 -10.64 18.58 10.27
CA GLU A 36 -10.65 18.44 8.81
C GLU A 36 -9.23 18.18 8.31
N TYR A 37 -9.11 17.17 7.47
CA TYR A 37 -7.87 16.81 6.80
C TYR A 37 -8.09 16.90 5.30
N ASN A 38 -7.17 17.61 4.64
CA ASN A 38 -7.25 17.96 3.22
C ASN A 38 -6.22 17.22 2.34
N THR A 39 -5.50 16.27 2.93
CA THR A 39 -4.37 15.57 2.30
C THR A 39 -4.49 14.08 2.54
N ASP A 40 -4.45 13.29 1.46
CA ASP A 40 -4.35 11.84 1.57
C ASP A 40 -3.06 11.39 2.26
N TYR A 41 -3.16 10.32 3.04
CA TYR A 41 -2.00 9.64 3.65
C TYR A 41 -2.02 8.15 3.35
N TYR A 42 -0.85 7.58 3.09
CA TYR A 42 -0.66 6.15 2.85
C TYR A 42 -0.11 5.49 4.12
N LEU A 43 -0.76 4.41 4.54
CA LEU A 43 -0.28 3.60 5.66
C LEU A 43 0.77 2.62 5.15
N VAL A 44 1.93 2.62 5.77
CA VAL A 44 3.04 1.73 5.43
C VAL A 44 3.63 1.08 6.68
N ASP A 45 4.39 0.01 6.50
CA ASP A 45 5.15 -0.59 7.59
C ASP A 45 6.40 0.22 7.96
N GLY A 46 7.00 -0.12 9.10
CA GLY A 46 8.12 0.64 9.67
C GLY A 46 9.44 0.55 8.89
N ILE A 47 9.47 -0.06 7.70
CA ILE A 47 10.68 -0.16 6.86
C ILE A 47 10.82 0.98 5.86
N TYR A 48 9.76 1.79 5.66
CA TYR A 48 9.82 2.95 4.76
C TYR A 48 10.42 4.19 5.44
N PRO A 49 11.16 5.02 4.70
CA PRO A 49 11.61 6.31 5.20
C PRO A 49 10.44 7.21 5.62
N PRO A 50 10.66 8.17 6.54
CA PRO A 50 9.64 9.12 6.97
C PRO A 50 9.31 10.09 5.83
N TRP A 51 8.35 9.73 4.97
CA TRP A 51 7.84 10.57 3.89
C TRP A 51 6.61 11.36 4.34
N ALA A 52 6.43 12.58 3.81
CA ALA A 52 5.42 13.53 4.28
C ALA A 52 3.97 13.03 4.15
N THR A 53 3.70 12.13 3.20
CA THR A 53 2.36 11.58 2.92
C THR A 53 2.19 10.17 3.46
N VAL A 54 3.12 9.71 4.31
CA VAL A 54 3.22 8.30 4.68
C VAL A 54 3.22 8.17 6.20
N VAL A 55 2.29 7.38 6.71
CA VAL A 55 2.13 7.13 8.14
C VAL A 55 2.59 5.71 8.43
N SER A 56 3.75 5.59 9.08
CA SER A 56 4.30 4.30 9.48
C SER A 56 3.49 3.67 10.63
N THR A 57 3.38 2.34 10.62
CA THR A 57 2.84 1.58 11.74
C THR A 57 3.67 1.80 13.01
N ILE A 58 2.99 1.99 14.15
CA ILE A 58 3.65 2.15 15.45
C ILE A 58 4.18 0.78 15.92
N SER A 59 5.48 0.54 15.73
CA SER A 59 6.14 -0.75 16.05
C SER A 59 6.25 -1.05 17.56
N ASN A 60 6.27 -0.02 18.41
CA ASN A 60 6.32 -0.12 19.86
C ASN A 60 5.17 0.67 20.50
N ALA A 61 3.96 0.16 20.32
CA ALA A 61 2.75 0.79 20.79
C ALA A 61 2.60 0.73 22.33
N VAL A 62 3.33 1.60 23.04
CA VAL A 62 3.21 1.73 24.50
C VAL A 62 1.93 2.48 24.85
N GLY A 63 1.02 1.78 25.54
CA GLY A 63 -0.26 2.33 26.02
C GLY A 63 -1.48 1.90 25.17
N ARG A 64 -2.64 1.79 25.84
CA ARG A 64 -3.88 1.21 25.28
C ARG A 64 -4.34 1.83 23.94
N LYS A 65 -4.25 3.15 23.80
CA LYS A 65 -4.66 3.85 22.57
C LYS A 65 -3.77 3.52 21.37
N LYS A 66 -2.44 3.52 21.57
CA LYS A 66 -1.48 3.20 20.50
C LYS A 66 -1.59 1.73 20.10
N ALA A 67 -1.79 0.83 21.07
CA ALA A 67 -1.96 -0.60 20.81
C ALA A 67 -3.21 -0.87 19.97
N HIS A 68 -4.34 -0.23 20.32
CA HIS A 68 -5.57 -0.33 19.55
C HIS A 68 -5.40 0.25 18.13
N PHE A 69 -4.68 1.37 17.97
CA PHE A 69 -4.40 1.93 16.63
C PHE A 69 -3.57 0.96 15.78
N ALA A 70 -2.46 0.45 16.31
CA ALA A 70 -1.61 -0.51 15.61
C ALA A 70 -2.37 -1.79 15.21
N GLN A 71 -3.24 -2.31 16.10
CA GLN A 71 -4.05 -3.49 15.79
C GLN A 71 -5.06 -3.24 14.65
N ARG A 72 -5.73 -2.07 14.64
CA ARG A 72 -6.67 -1.72 13.57
C ARG A 72 -5.95 -1.49 12.24
N GLN A 73 -4.78 -0.85 12.27
CA GLN A 73 -3.94 -0.64 11.10
C GLN A 73 -3.47 -1.97 10.50
N GLU A 74 -3.02 -2.90 11.35
CA GLU A 74 -2.58 -4.23 10.93
C GLU A 74 -3.73 -5.08 10.37
N ALA A 75 -4.92 -5.00 10.96
CA ALA A 75 -6.10 -5.70 10.45
C ALA A 75 -6.50 -5.18 9.06
N ALA A 76 -6.57 -3.86 8.87
CA ALA A 76 -6.86 -3.26 7.57
C ALA A 76 -5.80 -3.64 6.51
N ARG A 77 -4.52 -3.68 6.89
CA ARG A 77 -3.44 -4.13 6.00
C ARG A 77 -3.63 -5.57 5.56
N LYS A 78 -3.93 -6.49 6.50
CA LYS A 78 -4.15 -7.91 6.19
C LYS A 78 -5.37 -8.13 5.30
N ASP A 79 -6.43 -7.34 5.45
CA ASP A 79 -7.60 -7.44 4.58
C ASP A 79 -7.27 -7.01 3.15
N VAL A 80 -6.50 -5.93 2.97
CA VAL A 80 -6.01 -5.51 1.65
C VAL A 80 -5.09 -6.56 1.05
N GLU A 81 -4.15 -7.12 1.82
CA GLU A 81 -3.24 -8.17 1.34
C GLU A 81 -4.00 -9.43 0.94
N ARG A 82 -4.96 -9.87 1.74
CA ARG A 82 -5.82 -11.01 1.38
C ARG A 82 -6.60 -10.75 0.10
N HIS A 83 -7.11 -9.53 -0.07
CA HIS A 83 -7.79 -9.13 -1.30
C HIS A 83 -6.83 -9.16 -2.50
N LEU A 84 -5.62 -8.62 -2.33
CA LEU A 84 -4.59 -8.64 -3.37
C LEU A 84 -4.15 -10.07 -3.71
N GLU A 85 -3.95 -10.95 -2.73
CA GLU A 85 -3.65 -12.37 -2.94
C GLU A 85 -4.76 -13.08 -3.72
N PHE A 86 -6.02 -12.79 -3.37
CA PHE A 86 -7.18 -13.32 -4.08
C PHE A 86 -7.22 -12.85 -5.54
N TRP A 87 -6.94 -11.57 -5.80
CA TRP A 87 -6.95 -11.01 -7.15
C TRP A 87 -5.69 -11.32 -7.96
N ARG A 88 -4.57 -11.66 -7.32
CA ARG A 88 -3.30 -11.95 -7.98
C ARG A 88 -3.41 -12.97 -9.12
N PRO A 89 -4.06 -14.14 -8.98
CA PRO A 89 -4.23 -15.07 -10.09
C PRO A 89 -5.13 -14.50 -11.22
N ILE A 90 -6.14 -13.70 -10.88
CA ILE A 90 -7.05 -13.08 -11.86
C ILE A 90 -6.32 -11.99 -12.66
N TRP A 91 -5.53 -11.17 -11.99
CA TRP A 91 -4.68 -10.17 -12.62
C TRP A 91 -3.64 -10.82 -13.53
N GLN A 92 -3.00 -11.90 -13.08
CA GLN A 92 -2.05 -12.65 -13.89
C GLN A 92 -2.72 -13.22 -15.15
N LEU A 93 -3.92 -13.81 -15.01
CA LEU A 93 -4.71 -14.29 -16.14
C LEU A 93 -5.06 -13.17 -17.13
N PHE A 94 -5.44 -12.00 -16.64
CA PHE A 94 -5.73 -10.84 -17.48
C PHE A 94 -4.49 -10.36 -18.25
N VAL A 95 -3.34 -10.26 -17.57
CA VAL A 95 -2.05 -9.93 -18.19
C VAL A 95 -1.67 -10.97 -19.24
N ASP A 96 -1.85 -12.25 -18.95
CA ASP A 96 -1.56 -13.34 -19.88
C ASP A 96 -2.47 -13.29 -21.12
N LEU A 97 -3.75 -12.96 -20.94
CA LEU A 97 -4.72 -12.76 -22.03
C LEU A 97 -4.39 -11.54 -22.90
N LEU A 98 -3.93 -10.44 -22.29
CA LEU A 98 -3.49 -9.26 -23.04
C LEU A 98 -2.22 -9.53 -23.84
N ASN A 99 -1.26 -10.24 -23.27
CA ASN A 99 0.03 -10.50 -23.90
C ASN A 99 -0.03 -11.60 -24.97
N ASN A 100 -0.89 -12.61 -24.79
CA ASN A 100 -0.91 -13.80 -25.65
C ASN A 100 -2.21 -14.01 -26.42
N GLY A 101 -3.24 -13.18 -26.20
CA GLY A 101 -4.58 -13.38 -26.74
C GLY A 101 -5.28 -14.64 -26.20
N ILE A 102 -6.55 -14.85 -26.56
CA ILE A 102 -7.29 -16.08 -26.19
C ILE A 102 -6.70 -17.27 -26.95
N ARG A 103 -5.68 -17.90 -26.39
CA ARG A 103 -5.35 -19.29 -26.69
C ARG A 103 -6.02 -20.17 -25.64
N LYS A 104 -7.13 -20.80 -26.00
CA LYS A 104 -7.66 -22.01 -25.34
C LYS A 104 -7.89 -23.08 -26.43
N PRO A 105 -7.93 -24.39 -26.09
CA PRO A 105 -8.11 -24.94 -24.74
C PRO A 105 -7.11 -26.04 -24.32
N PHE A 106 -7.23 -26.37 -23.04
CA PHE A 106 -6.91 -27.62 -22.35
C PHE A 106 -6.68 -28.86 -23.24
N GLY A 107 -5.61 -29.59 -22.94
CA GLY A 107 -5.52 -31.05 -23.04
C GLY A 107 -4.55 -31.49 -21.96
N GLY A 108 -4.70 -32.58 -21.24
CA GLY A 108 -5.68 -33.68 -21.19
C GLY A 108 -5.19 -34.59 -20.06
#